data_AF-A0A6I2ZQ50-F1
#
_entry.id   AF-A0A6I2ZQ50-F1
#
_cell.length_a   1.000
_cell.length_b   1.000
_cell.length_c   1.000
_cell.angle_alpha   90.00
_cell.angle_beta   90.00
_cell.angle_gamma   90.00
#
_symmetry.space_group_name_H-M   'P 1'
#
loop_
_entity.id
_entity.type
_entity.pdbx_description
1 polymer ?
#
loop_
_entity_poly.entity_id
_entity_poly.type
_entity_poly.pdbx_seq_one_letter_code
_entity_poly.pdbx_strand_id
1 'polypeptide(L)'
;MSQEDTSIERPDRNLALDLVRVTEAAAMAGGRWVGRGDKNGADGAAVSAMRLLVSSVAMNGIVVIGEGEKDEAPMLFNGERVGTGEGPEVDVAVDPIDGTTLTAKGMPNALSVLAVAEHGTMYDPSAVFYMNKLATGPEAAPYVDIDAPVEDNVRAVAKAKGEKPEDVTVCILDRPRHSDMVQRIRETGARIKFITDGDVAGAIMAVREGTGVDLMLGIGGTPEGIITACA
;
A
#
# COMPACT_ATOMS: atom_id res chain seq x y z
N MET A 1 23.87 23.82 -47.05
CA MET A 1 22.59 24.04 -46.34
C MET A 1 22.30 22.78 -45.55
N SER A 2 22.78 22.73 -44.31
CA SER A 2 22.46 21.67 -43.36
C SER A 2 21.02 21.85 -42.91
N GLN A 3 20.17 20.86 -43.17
CA GLN A 3 18.85 20.80 -42.57
C GLN A 3 19.04 20.50 -41.08
N GLU A 4 18.65 21.45 -40.23
CA GLU A 4 18.49 21.20 -38.80
C GLU A 4 17.35 20.20 -38.61
N ASP A 5 17.69 19.03 -38.08
CA ASP A 5 16.76 18.02 -37.60
C ASP A 5 16.02 18.59 -36.39
N THR A 6 14.89 19.24 -36.65
CA THR A 6 13.95 19.66 -35.61
C THR A 6 13.11 18.45 -35.22
N SER A 7 13.76 17.47 -34.58
CA SER A 7 13.02 16.45 -33.85
C SER A 7 12.21 17.19 -32.78
N ILE A 8 10.89 17.21 -32.96
CA ILE A 8 9.97 17.70 -31.94
C ILE A 8 10.13 16.74 -30.78
N GLU A 9 10.84 17.17 -29.74
CA GLU A 9 10.96 16.43 -28.49
C GLU A 9 9.53 16.22 -27.96
N ARG A 10 9.06 14.98 -28.11
CA ARG A 10 7.71 14.62 -27.64
C ARG A 10 7.73 14.79 -26.11
N PRO A 11 6.71 15.43 -25.51
CA PRO A 11 6.64 15.53 -24.06
C PRO A 11 6.82 14.15 -23.44
N ASP A 12 7.80 14.03 -22.56
CA ASP A 12 8.05 12.79 -21.83
C ASP A 12 6.76 12.43 -21.06
N ARG A 13 6.25 11.21 -21.29
CA ARG A 13 5.09 10.73 -20.55
C ARG A 13 5.59 10.46 -19.14
N ASN A 14 5.22 11.34 -18.22
CA ASN A 14 5.54 11.15 -16.82
C ASN A 14 4.85 9.86 -16.32
N LEU A 15 5.66 8.81 -16.12
CA LEU A 15 5.21 7.50 -15.65
C LEU A 15 4.31 7.63 -14.42
N ALA A 16 4.66 8.49 -13.46
CA ALA A 16 3.87 8.68 -12.25
C ALA A 16 2.45 9.19 -12.56
N LEU A 17 2.28 10.11 -13.52
CA LEU A 17 0.96 10.61 -13.91
C LEU A 17 0.12 9.55 -14.63
N ASP A 18 0.76 8.66 -15.39
CA ASP A 18 0.07 7.54 -16.04
C ASP A 18 -0.35 6.48 -15.00
N LEU A 19 0.48 6.20 -14.00
CA LEU A 19 0.15 5.28 -12.91
C LEU A 19 -0.99 5.80 -12.01
N VAL A 20 -1.10 7.11 -11.79
CA VAL A 20 -2.26 7.70 -11.09
C VAL A 20 -3.57 7.35 -11.80
N ARG A 21 -3.60 7.39 -13.14
CA ARG A 21 -4.81 7.03 -13.91
C ARG A 21 -5.19 5.56 -13.76
N VAL A 22 -4.20 4.69 -13.54
CA VAL A 22 -4.42 3.26 -13.31
C VAL A 22 -5.18 3.04 -12.01
N THR A 23 -4.73 3.66 -10.90
CA THR A 23 -5.41 3.55 -9.60
C THR A 23 -6.75 4.29 -9.59
N GLU A 24 -6.88 5.43 -10.29
CA GLU A 24 -8.18 6.12 -10.49
C GLU A 24 -9.20 5.23 -11.19
N ALA A 25 -8.82 4.55 -12.27
CA ALA A 25 -9.72 3.67 -13.01
C ALA A 25 -10.21 2.50 -12.14
N ALA A 26 -9.30 1.87 -11.40
CA ALA A 26 -9.61 0.79 -10.48
C ALA A 26 -10.53 1.26 -9.34
N ALA A 27 -10.21 2.39 -8.70
CA ALA A 27 -11.01 2.98 -7.64
C ALA A 27 -12.42 3.39 -8.13
N MET A 28 -12.54 3.96 -9.33
CA MET A 28 -13.83 4.30 -9.92
C MET A 28 -14.67 3.05 -10.26
N ALA A 29 -14.02 1.98 -10.73
CA ALA A 29 -14.70 0.72 -11.04
C ALA A 29 -15.20 0.02 -9.77
N GLY A 30 -14.31 -0.17 -8.78
CA GLY A 30 -14.64 -0.74 -7.47
C GLY A 30 -15.61 0.13 -6.67
N GLY A 31 -15.48 1.46 -6.78
CA GLY A 31 -16.32 2.45 -6.11
C GLY A 31 -17.82 2.30 -6.40
N ARG A 32 -18.18 1.76 -7.57
CA ARG A 32 -19.60 1.48 -7.92
C ARG A 32 -20.22 0.37 -7.08
N TRP A 33 -19.40 -0.45 -6.42
CA TRP A 33 -19.79 -1.59 -5.61
C TRP A 33 -19.81 -1.31 -4.10
N VAL A 34 -19.46 -0.09 -3.70
CA VAL A 34 -19.43 0.32 -2.29
C VAL A 34 -20.79 0.07 -1.63
N GLY A 35 -20.78 -0.70 -0.54
CA GLY A 35 -21.98 -1.02 0.25
C GLY A 35 -22.93 -2.05 -0.36
N ARG A 36 -22.55 -2.74 -1.46
CA ARG A 36 -23.42 -3.74 -2.13
C ARG A 36 -23.33 -5.15 -1.54
N GLY A 37 -22.45 -5.39 -0.57
CA GLY A 37 -22.24 -6.72 0.02
C GLY A 37 -21.54 -7.73 -0.89
N ASP A 38 -21.12 -7.33 -2.09
CA ASP A 38 -20.43 -8.20 -3.05
C ASP A 38 -18.95 -7.79 -3.18
N LYS A 39 -18.11 -8.41 -2.36
CA LYS A 39 -16.66 -8.14 -2.36
C LYS A 39 -15.97 -8.64 -3.62
N ASN A 40 -16.38 -9.80 -4.15
CA ASN A 40 -15.71 -10.42 -5.30
C ASN A 40 -16.08 -9.67 -6.59
N GLY A 41 -17.32 -9.20 -6.71
CA GLY A 41 -17.74 -8.34 -7.81
C GLY A 41 -17.05 -6.98 -7.80
N ALA A 42 -16.86 -6.39 -6.62
CA ALA A 42 -16.08 -5.15 -6.47
C ALA A 42 -14.64 -5.33 -6.94
N ASP A 43 -14.00 -6.39 -6.44
CA ASP A 43 -12.61 -6.73 -6.71
C ASP A 43 -12.36 -7.02 -8.20
N GLY A 44 -13.14 -7.93 -8.78
CA GLY A 44 -13.04 -8.25 -10.21
C GLY A 44 -13.24 -7.04 -11.13
N ALA A 45 -14.10 -6.07 -10.74
CA ALA A 45 -14.27 -4.84 -11.48
C ALA A 45 -13.03 -3.93 -11.42
N ALA A 46 -12.39 -3.82 -10.25
CA ALA A 46 -11.17 -3.06 -10.08
C ALA A 46 -9.97 -3.71 -10.78
N VAL A 47 -9.78 -5.03 -10.62
CA VAL A 47 -8.75 -5.82 -11.33
C VAL A 47 -8.84 -5.60 -12.84
N SER A 48 -10.06 -5.73 -13.40
CA SER A 48 -10.28 -5.56 -14.84
C SER A 48 -9.92 -4.15 -15.32
N ALA A 49 -10.34 -3.12 -14.57
CA ALA A 49 -10.06 -1.73 -14.91
C ALA A 49 -8.55 -1.41 -14.78
N MET A 50 -7.92 -1.84 -13.68
CA MET A 50 -6.49 -1.69 -13.46
C MET A 50 -5.69 -2.35 -14.57
N ARG A 51 -6.00 -3.61 -14.88
CA ARG A 51 -5.29 -4.40 -15.90
C ARG A 51 -5.39 -3.79 -17.30
N LEU A 52 -6.56 -3.23 -17.64
CA LEU A 52 -6.76 -2.55 -18.91
C LEU A 52 -5.89 -1.29 -18.99
N LEU A 53 -5.90 -0.44 -17.97
CA LEU A 53 -5.18 0.84 -18.00
C LEU A 53 -3.67 0.65 -17.89
N VAL A 54 -3.20 -0.26 -17.04
CA VAL A 54 -1.76 -0.53 -16.85
C VAL A 54 -1.10 -1.03 -18.15
N SER A 55 -1.86 -1.68 -19.04
CA SER A 55 -1.37 -2.10 -20.36
C SER A 55 -1.02 -0.96 -21.32
N SER A 56 -1.52 0.25 -21.04
CA SER A 56 -1.29 1.44 -21.87
C SER A 56 -0.13 2.32 -21.39
N VAL A 57 0.48 1.96 -20.25
CA VAL A 57 1.59 2.69 -19.64
C VAL A 57 2.90 2.34 -20.34
N ALA A 58 3.71 3.35 -20.66
CA ALA A 58 5.03 3.17 -21.26
C ALA A 58 6.05 2.66 -20.23
N MET A 59 5.96 1.37 -19.92
CA MET A 59 6.92 0.62 -19.12
C MET A 59 7.06 -0.83 -19.60
N ASN A 60 8.18 -1.47 -19.26
CA ASN A 60 8.37 -2.92 -19.36
C ASN A 60 8.29 -3.52 -17.95
N GLY A 61 7.05 -3.63 -17.45
CA GLY A 61 6.79 -4.05 -16.07
C GLY A 61 6.61 -5.55 -15.91
N ILE A 62 7.05 -6.09 -14.77
CA ILE A 62 6.72 -7.43 -14.30
C ILE A 62 5.97 -7.34 -12.97
N VAL A 63 4.82 -8.01 -12.87
CA VAL A 63 4.06 -8.09 -11.62
C VAL A 63 4.80 -9.00 -10.65
N VAL A 64 5.40 -8.44 -9.60
CA VAL A 64 6.03 -9.20 -8.51
C VAL A 64 5.01 -9.54 -7.43
N ILE A 65 4.04 -8.64 -7.23
CA ILE A 65 2.95 -8.80 -6.27
C ILE A 65 1.64 -8.47 -6.98
N GLY A 66 0.74 -9.45 -7.07
CA GLY A 66 -0.59 -9.24 -7.65
C GLY A 66 -1.68 -10.08 -7.00
N GLU A 67 -2.72 -10.40 -7.77
CA GLU A 67 -3.94 -11.07 -7.28
C GLU A 67 -3.71 -12.52 -6.83
N GLY A 68 -2.56 -13.10 -7.20
CA GLY A 68 -2.16 -14.46 -6.83
C GLY A 68 -1.30 -15.12 -7.90
N GLU A 69 -1.15 -16.43 -7.76
CA GLU A 69 -0.44 -17.25 -8.74
C GLU A 69 -1.23 -17.37 -10.06
N LYS A 70 -0.51 -17.62 -11.16
CA LYS A 70 -1.10 -17.66 -12.52
C LYS A 70 -2.28 -18.61 -12.67
N ASP A 71 -2.28 -19.72 -11.93
CA ASP A 71 -3.35 -20.72 -11.99
C ASP A 71 -4.59 -20.31 -11.18
N GLU A 72 -4.46 -19.32 -10.30
CA GLU A 72 -5.51 -18.84 -9.39
C GLU A 72 -6.06 -17.47 -9.81
N ALA A 73 -5.24 -16.65 -10.48
CA ALA A 73 -5.57 -15.30 -10.92
C ALA A 73 -5.48 -15.16 -12.47
N PRO A 74 -6.58 -14.86 -13.18
CA PRO A 74 -6.57 -14.75 -14.63
C PRO A 74 -5.93 -13.45 -15.16
N MET A 75 -5.78 -12.44 -14.29
CA MET A 75 -5.20 -11.13 -14.59
C MET A 75 -4.41 -10.66 -13.38
N LEU A 76 -3.35 -9.88 -13.62
CA LEU A 76 -2.46 -9.34 -12.60
C LEU A 76 -1.87 -10.43 -11.71
N PHE A 77 -1.50 -11.57 -12.30
CA PHE A 77 -0.87 -12.67 -11.58
C PHE A 77 0.64 -12.45 -11.43
N ASN A 78 1.24 -13.11 -10.44
CA ASN A 78 2.69 -13.06 -10.21
C ASN A 78 3.47 -13.52 -11.46
N GLY A 79 4.35 -12.65 -11.96
CA GLY A 79 5.12 -12.85 -13.19
C GLY A 79 4.46 -12.34 -14.47
N GLU A 80 3.26 -11.74 -14.40
CA GLU A 80 2.63 -11.14 -15.59
C GLU A 80 3.44 -9.95 -16.11
N ARG A 81 3.62 -9.86 -17.43
CA ARG A 81 4.17 -8.65 -18.07
C ARG A 81 3.08 -7.61 -18.30
N VAL A 82 3.34 -6.38 -17.86
CA VAL A 82 2.42 -5.24 -17.95
C VAL A 82 3.10 -4.00 -18.53
N GLY A 83 2.30 -3.04 -19.00
CA GLY A 83 2.78 -1.91 -19.80
C GLY A 83 2.87 -2.23 -21.29
N THR A 84 3.32 -1.26 -22.08
CA THR A 84 3.47 -1.39 -23.54
C THR A 84 4.70 -2.23 -23.93
N GLY A 85 5.59 -2.52 -22.98
CA GLY A 85 6.91 -3.13 -23.24
C GLY A 85 7.96 -2.12 -23.71
N GLU A 86 7.61 -0.85 -23.83
CA GLU A 86 8.53 0.25 -24.11
C GLU A 86 8.79 1.03 -22.82
N GLY A 87 9.99 1.54 -22.60
CA GLY A 87 10.33 2.32 -21.41
C GLY A 87 11.14 1.54 -20.37
N PRO A 88 11.16 2.00 -19.10
CA PRO A 88 12.01 1.41 -18.06
C PRO A 88 11.57 -0.01 -17.70
N GLU A 89 12.53 -0.86 -17.35
CA GLU A 89 12.28 -2.17 -16.73
C GLU A 89 11.96 -1.97 -15.26
N VAL A 90 10.80 -2.45 -14.83
CA VAL A 90 10.29 -2.19 -13.48
C VAL A 90 9.61 -3.40 -12.87
N ASP A 91 9.73 -3.51 -11.55
CA ASP A 91 8.91 -4.40 -10.74
C ASP A 91 7.62 -3.69 -10.35
N VAL A 92 6.49 -4.39 -10.42
CA VAL A 92 5.16 -3.84 -10.17
C VAL A 92 4.49 -4.63 -9.04
N ALA A 93 4.00 -3.91 -8.04
CA ALA A 93 3.05 -4.44 -7.06
C ALA A 93 1.70 -3.77 -7.26
N VAL A 94 0.63 -4.57 -7.28
CA VAL A 94 -0.74 -4.08 -7.41
C VAL A 94 -1.60 -4.61 -6.29
N ASP A 95 -2.48 -3.73 -5.80
CA ASP A 95 -3.62 -4.10 -4.99
C ASP A 95 -4.83 -3.28 -5.49
N PRO A 96 -5.58 -3.81 -6.46
CA PRO A 96 -6.72 -3.13 -7.06
C PRO A 96 -7.74 -2.64 -6.02
N ILE A 97 -7.97 -3.42 -4.95
CA ILE A 97 -8.75 -3.00 -3.78
C ILE A 97 -8.13 -3.58 -2.49
N ASP A 98 -7.31 -2.77 -1.81
CA ASP A 98 -6.99 -3.01 -0.41
C ASP A 98 -8.28 -2.80 0.40
N GLY A 99 -8.73 -3.86 1.06
CA GLY A 99 -9.98 -3.85 1.82
C GLY A 99 -11.24 -4.11 0.98
N THR A 100 -11.28 -5.17 0.17
CA THR A 100 -12.50 -5.64 -0.52
C THR A 100 -13.71 -5.80 0.43
N THR A 101 -13.48 -6.25 1.68
CA THR A 101 -14.50 -6.30 2.74
C THR A 101 -15.00 -4.92 3.13
N LEU A 102 -14.11 -3.93 3.22
CA LEU A 102 -14.46 -2.54 3.53
C LEU A 102 -15.33 -1.96 2.41
N THR A 103 -14.92 -2.15 1.15
CA THR A 103 -15.69 -1.75 -0.03
C THR A 103 -17.09 -2.36 -0.01
N ALA A 104 -17.21 -3.69 0.13
CA ALA A 104 -18.50 -4.36 0.14
C ALA A 104 -19.43 -3.88 1.25
N LYS A 105 -18.88 -3.49 2.41
CA LYS A 105 -19.64 -2.98 3.57
C LYS A 105 -19.84 -1.47 3.57
N GLY A 106 -19.25 -0.72 2.65
CA GLY A 106 -19.30 0.74 2.65
C GLY A 106 -18.53 1.37 3.81
N MET A 107 -17.47 0.70 4.28
CA MET A 107 -16.63 1.17 5.37
C MET A 107 -15.47 2.03 4.83
N PRO A 108 -14.92 2.95 5.64
CA PRO A 108 -13.76 3.75 5.25
C PRO A 108 -12.51 2.89 5.08
N ASN A 109 -11.46 3.49 4.51
CA ASN A 109 -10.10 2.96 4.34
C ASN A 109 -9.91 1.91 3.24
N ALA A 110 -10.93 1.60 2.44
CA ALA A 110 -10.70 0.92 1.16
C ALA A 110 -9.95 1.83 0.19
N LEU A 111 -8.97 1.29 -0.52
CA LEU A 111 -8.13 2.06 -1.46
C LEU A 111 -7.63 1.17 -2.61
N SER A 112 -7.23 1.80 -3.71
CA SER A 112 -6.57 1.13 -4.83
C SER A 112 -5.11 1.54 -4.86
N VAL A 113 -4.20 0.57 -4.91
CA VAL A 113 -2.75 0.81 -4.84
C VAL A 113 -2.04 0.19 -6.02
N LEU A 114 -0.99 0.89 -6.42
CA LEU A 114 0.01 0.40 -7.32
C LEU A 114 1.34 0.99 -6.87
N ALA A 115 2.35 0.14 -6.75
CA ALA A 115 3.74 0.53 -6.49
C ALA A 115 4.64 0.02 -7.63
N VAL A 116 5.64 0.82 -7.97
CA VAL A 116 6.63 0.51 -9.01
C VAL A 116 8.01 0.79 -8.47
N ALA A 117 8.95 -0.13 -8.71
CA ALA A 117 10.35 0.03 -8.36
C ALA A 117 11.25 -0.39 -9.54
N GLU A 118 12.52 -0.02 -9.51
CA GLU A 118 13.49 -0.52 -10.49
C GLU A 118 13.50 -2.05 -10.49
N HIS A 119 13.68 -2.67 -11.67
CA HIS A 119 13.63 -4.12 -11.79
C HIS A 119 14.63 -4.83 -10.86
N GLY A 120 14.17 -5.85 -10.14
CA GLY A 120 14.95 -6.66 -9.20
C GLY A 120 15.14 -6.03 -7.82
N THR A 121 14.48 -4.90 -7.53
CA THR A 121 14.58 -4.21 -6.23
C THR A 121 13.39 -4.45 -5.31
N MET A 122 12.27 -4.95 -5.85
CA MET A 122 11.10 -5.29 -5.05
C MET A 122 11.27 -6.68 -4.42
N TYR A 123 10.97 -6.79 -3.13
CA TYR A 123 11.03 -8.08 -2.44
C TYR A 123 9.89 -8.99 -2.91
N ASP A 124 10.20 -10.26 -3.20
CA ASP A 124 9.22 -11.29 -3.56
C ASP A 124 8.65 -11.96 -2.27
N PRO A 125 7.36 -11.78 -1.97
CA PRO A 125 6.74 -12.32 -0.76
C PRO A 125 6.32 -13.80 -0.85
N SER A 126 6.56 -14.50 -1.96
CA SER A 126 6.01 -15.86 -2.23
C SER A 126 6.25 -16.90 -1.12
N ALA A 127 7.27 -16.72 -0.28
CA ALA A 127 7.60 -17.62 0.82
C ALA A 127 6.96 -17.24 2.19
N VAL A 128 6.31 -16.07 2.32
CA VAL A 128 5.88 -15.53 3.63
C VAL A 128 4.48 -14.92 3.55
N PHE A 129 3.55 -15.42 4.38
CA PHE A 129 2.14 -14.98 4.37
C PHE A 129 1.84 -13.74 5.22
N TYR A 130 2.49 -13.63 6.38
CA TYR A 130 2.29 -12.52 7.32
C TYR A 130 3.60 -11.85 7.68
N MET A 131 3.55 -10.54 7.84
CA MET A 131 4.67 -9.68 8.20
C MET A 131 4.32 -8.88 9.46
N ASN A 132 5.26 -8.82 10.42
CA ASN A 132 5.21 -7.83 11.49
C ASN A 132 5.63 -6.47 10.91
N LYS A 133 4.83 -5.43 11.11
CA LYS A 133 4.98 -4.11 10.49
C LYS A 133 5.12 -3.03 11.55
N LEU A 134 5.97 -2.04 11.24
CA LEU A 134 6.11 -0.79 11.97
C LEU A 134 6.23 0.34 10.94
N ALA A 135 5.35 1.34 11.03
CA ALA A 135 5.44 2.54 10.18
C ALA A 135 5.17 3.80 10.99
N THR A 136 5.98 4.84 10.78
CA THR A 136 5.88 6.14 11.49
C THR A 136 6.39 7.26 10.59
N GLY A 137 5.98 8.50 10.87
CA GLY A 137 6.48 9.69 10.17
C GLY A 137 8.01 9.90 10.24
N PRO A 138 8.58 10.68 9.30
CA PRO A 138 10.03 10.88 9.14
C PRO A 138 10.71 11.45 10.38
N GLU A 139 10.00 12.20 11.20
CA GLU A 139 10.47 12.77 12.47
C GLU A 139 10.85 11.69 13.49
N ALA A 140 10.15 10.56 13.50
CA ALA A 140 10.35 9.47 14.44
C ALA A 140 11.06 8.23 13.85
N ALA A 141 11.08 8.10 12.52
CA ALA A 141 11.65 6.95 11.82
C ALA A 141 13.09 6.57 12.24
N PRO A 142 14.04 7.50 12.50
CA PRO A 142 15.39 7.16 12.95
C PRO A 142 15.48 6.59 14.37
N TYR A 143 14.39 6.62 15.14
CA TYR A 143 14.39 6.33 16.58
C TYR A 143 13.55 5.10 16.96
N VAL A 144 12.85 4.50 15.99
CA VAL A 144 12.03 3.30 16.18
C VAL A 144 12.76 2.07 15.67
N ASP A 145 12.43 0.91 16.23
CA ASP A 145 13.02 -0.38 15.88
C ASP A 145 11.96 -1.47 16.02
N ILE A 146 11.75 -2.27 14.97
CA ILE A 146 10.74 -3.32 14.95
C ILE A 146 11.03 -4.47 15.93
N ASP A 147 12.30 -4.66 16.29
CA ASP A 147 12.73 -5.68 17.26
C ASP A 147 12.68 -5.16 18.71
N ALA A 148 12.50 -3.85 18.91
CA ALA A 148 12.38 -3.26 20.23
C ALA A 148 11.01 -3.52 20.88
N PRO A 149 10.94 -3.49 22.22
CA PRO A 149 9.67 -3.45 22.94
C PRO A 149 8.74 -2.35 22.42
N VAL A 150 7.45 -2.66 22.32
CA VAL A 150 6.43 -1.72 21.81
C VAL A 150 6.39 -0.43 22.62
N GLU A 151 6.63 -0.52 23.93
CA GLU A 151 6.67 0.61 24.84
C GLU A 151 7.82 1.56 24.51
N ASP A 152 8.95 1.03 24.06
CA ASP A 152 10.11 1.83 23.69
C ASP A 152 9.85 2.60 22.40
N ASN A 153 9.22 1.94 21.41
CA ASN A 153 8.79 2.60 20.17
C ASN A 153 7.78 3.72 20.43
N VAL A 154 6.78 3.50 21.28
CA VAL A 154 5.81 4.55 21.65
C VAL A 154 6.52 5.75 22.30
N ARG A 155 7.46 5.50 23.23
CA ARG A 155 8.24 6.57 23.88
C ARG A 155 9.17 7.29 22.88
N ALA A 156 9.75 6.56 21.93
CA ALA A 156 10.60 7.12 20.89
C ALA A 156 9.81 8.07 19.98
N VAL A 157 8.63 7.65 19.51
CA VAL A 157 7.71 8.49 18.72
C VAL A 157 7.29 9.74 19.50
N ALA A 158 6.86 9.58 20.74
CA ALA A 158 6.49 10.71 21.61
C ALA A 158 7.64 11.72 21.75
N LYS A 159 8.84 11.22 22.07
CA LYS A 159 10.03 12.07 22.26
C LYS A 159 10.42 12.80 20.97
N ALA A 160 10.37 12.13 19.82
CA ALA A 160 10.67 12.73 18.52
C ALA A 160 9.71 13.88 18.18
N LYS A 161 8.44 13.74 18.56
CA LYS A 161 7.39 14.76 18.37
C LYS A 161 7.37 15.85 19.43
N GLY A 162 8.15 15.71 20.51
CA GLY A 162 8.11 16.64 21.65
C GLY A 162 6.83 16.51 22.49
N GLU A 163 6.19 15.35 22.43
CA GLU A 163 4.92 15.03 23.07
C GLU A 163 5.11 13.99 24.18
N LYS A 164 4.02 13.60 24.85
CA LYS A 164 4.03 12.51 25.82
C LYS A 164 3.47 11.22 25.20
N PRO A 165 3.76 10.04 25.78
CA PRO A 165 3.17 8.78 25.34
C PRO A 165 1.64 8.80 25.26
N GLU A 166 0.96 9.56 26.13
CA GLU A 166 -0.50 9.72 26.15
C GLU A 166 -1.08 10.48 24.94
N ASP A 167 -0.25 11.25 24.23
CA ASP A 167 -0.64 11.98 23.03
C ASP A 167 -0.53 11.10 21.76
N VAL A 168 0.33 10.08 21.79
CA VAL A 168 0.59 9.16 20.67
C VAL A 168 -0.63 8.29 20.38
N THR A 169 -1.00 8.19 19.11
CA THR A 169 -2.05 7.29 18.61
C THR A 169 -1.44 6.18 17.75
N VAL A 170 -1.61 4.94 18.18
CA VAL A 170 -1.18 3.74 17.45
C VAL A 170 -2.33 3.15 16.64
N CYS A 171 -2.14 3.02 15.33
CA CYS A 171 -3.05 2.31 14.43
C CYS A 171 -2.69 0.81 14.39
N ILE A 172 -3.68 -0.06 14.56
CA ILE A 172 -3.48 -1.52 14.60
C ILE A 172 -4.72 -2.26 14.09
N LEU A 173 -4.51 -3.38 13.41
CA LEU A 173 -5.61 -4.27 13.00
C LEU A 173 -6.28 -4.89 14.23
N ASP A 174 -7.62 -4.82 14.28
CA ASP A 174 -8.43 -5.46 15.32
C ASP A 174 -8.50 -6.98 15.07
N ARG A 175 -7.55 -7.70 15.67
CA ARG A 175 -7.38 -9.15 15.52
C ARG A 175 -6.95 -9.77 16.85
N PRO A 176 -7.42 -10.99 17.18
CA PRO A 176 -7.01 -11.66 18.42
C PRO A 176 -5.49 -11.80 18.60
N ARG A 177 -4.74 -11.98 17.51
CA ARG A 177 -3.27 -12.07 17.50
C ARG A 177 -2.57 -10.79 18.00
N HIS A 178 -3.26 -9.67 18.12
CA HIS A 178 -2.71 -8.41 18.61
C HIS A 178 -3.06 -8.10 20.06
N SER A 179 -3.78 -8.99 20.76
CA SER A 179 -4.27 -8.71 22.13
C SER A 179 -3.16 -8.31 23.10
N ASP A 180 -2.04 -9.04 23.09
CA ASP A 180 -0.91 -8.76 23.98
C ASP A 180 -0.23 -7.42 23.63
N MET A 181 -0.05 -7.15 22.33
CA MET A 181 0.50 -5.88 21.86
C MET A 181 -0.42 -4.69 22.22
N VAL A 182 -1.73 -4.86 22.06
CA VAL A 182 -2.75 -3.87 22.45
C VAL A 182 -2.69 -3.56 23.94
N GLN A 183 -2.53 -4.58 24.78
CA GLN A 183 -2.38 -4.38 26.22
C GLN A 183 -1.12 -3.54 26.53
N ARG A 184 0.03 -3.93 25.95
CA ARG A 184 1.30 -3.22 26.13
C ARG A 184 1.24 -1.78 25.67
N ILE A 185 0.59 -1.50 24.53
CA ILE A 185 0.35 -0.13 24.07
C ILE A 185 -0.45 0.65 25.11
N ARG A 186 -1.55 0.08 25.63
CA ARG A 186 -2.39 0.75 26.65
C ARG A 186 -1.63 1.05 27.94
N GLU A 187 -0.71 0.17 28.35
CA GLU A 187 0.12 0.37 29.54
C GLU A 187 1.07 1.56 29.41
N THR A 188 1.40 2.01 28.19
CA THR A 188 2.16 3.26 27.96
C THR A 188 1.34 4.53 28.15
N GLY A 189 0.01 4.43 28.11
CA GLY A 189 -0.93 5.55 28.05
C GLY A 189 -1.34 5.98 26.64
N ALA A 190 -0.70 5.45 25.59
CA ALA A 190 -1.03 5.77 24.21
C ALA A 190 -2.46 5.38 23.81
N ARG A 191 -3.01 6.13 22.86
CA ARG A 191 -4.31 5.87 22.26
C ARG A 191 -4.19 4.79 21.18
N ILE A 192 -5.28 4.05 20.95
CA ILE A 192 -5.33 3.04 19.89
C ILE A 192 -6.45 3.37 18.91
N LYS A 193 -6.10 3.41 17.62
CA LYS A 193 -7.05 3.43 16.51
C LYS A 193 -7.13 2.02 15.92
N PHE A 194 -8.22 1.32 16.20
CA PHE A 194 -8.47 0.04 15.56
C PHE A 194 -8.93 0.22 14.11
N ILE A 195 -8.39 -0.62 13.23
CA ILE A 195 -8.88 -0.82 11.86
C ILE A 195 -9.26 -2.29 11.67
N THR A 196 -10.33 -2.55 10.92
CA THR A 196 -10.80 -3.92 10.71
C THR A 196 -10.06 -4.60 9.55
N ASP A 197 -9.72 -3.85 8.52
CA ASP A 197 -8.91 -4.27 7.36
C ASP A 197 -8.16 -3.01 6.86
N GLY A 198 -7.33 -3.13 5.82
CA GLY A 198 -6.68 -2.00 5.17
C GLY A 198 -5.48 -1.47 5.94
N ASP A 199 -4.45 -2.30 6.12
CA ASP A 199 -3.27 -1.90 6.88
C ASP A 199 -2.28 -1.04 6.08
N VAL A 200 -2.37 -1.03 4.75
CA VAL A 200 -1.72 -0.02 3.89
C VAL A 200 -2.27 1.37 4.21
N ALA A 201 -3.60 1.51 4.28
CA ALA A 201 -4.25 2.75 4.71
C ALA A 201 -3.78 3.15 6.13
N GLY A 202 -3.68 2.15 7.01
CA GLY A 202 -3.17 2.28 8.37
C GLY A 202 -1.78 2.92 8.44
N ALA A 203 -0.85 2.42 7.63
CA ALA A 203 0.51 2.92 7.57
C ALA A 203 0.61 4.29 6.90
N ILE A 204 -0.11 4.52 5.79
CA ILE A 204 -0.18 5.83 5.14
C ILE A 204 -0.71 6.90 6.11
N MET A 205 -1.66 6.54 6.99
CA MET A 205 -2.11 7.46 8.03
C MET A 205 -0.98 7.84 9.00
N ALA A 206 -0.14 6.90 9.41
CA ALA A 206 0.94 7.13 10.37
C ALA A 206 2.09 8.00 9.84
N VAL A 207 2.29 8.01 8.51
CA VAL A 207 3.37 8.80 7.87
C VAL A 207 2.90 10.18 7.38
N ARG A 208 1.58 10.43 7.35
CA ARG A 208 1.01 11.70 6.89
C ARG A 208 0.61 12.60 8.06
N GLU A 209 1.02 13.86 7.97
CA GLU A 209 0.59 14.89 8.92
C GLU A 209 -0.94 15.09 8.90
N GLY A 210 -1.51 15.42 10.06
CA GLY A 210 -2.92 15.81 10.20
C GLY A 210 -3.94 14.66 10.21
N THR A 211 -3.49 13.40 10.17
CA THR A 211 -4.38 12.22 10.23
C THR A 211 -4.79 11.86 11.67
N GLY A 212 -4.02 12.31 12.65
CA GLY A 212 -4.15 11.94 14.06
C GLY A 212 -3.67 10.52 14.37
N VAL A 213 -2.88 9.90 13.48
CA VAL A 213 -2.18 8.64 13.71
C VAL A 213 -0.69 8.90 13.68
N ASP A 214 0.02 8.38 14.67
CA ASP A 214 1.44 8.66 14.86
C ASP A 214 2.33 7.46 14.54
N LEU A 215 1.78 6.25 14.73
CA LEU A 215 2.50 5.00 14.60
C LEU A 215 1.53 3.91 14.13
N MET A 216 1.95 3.07 13.20
CA MET A 216 1.27 1.82 12.84
C MET A 216 2.10 0.65 13.35
N LEU A 217 1.46 -0.30 14.02
CA LEU A 217 2.09 -1.54 14.50
C LEU A 217 1.21 -2.75 14.21
N GLY A 218 1.86 -3.91 14.10
CA GLY A 218 1.22 -5.21 14.19
C GLY A 218 1.47 -6.10 12.99
N ILE A 219 0.78 -7.24 12.97
CA ILE A 219 0.96 -8.29 11.99
C ILE A 219 -0.16 -8.25 10.94
N GLY A 220 0.23 -8.09 9.68
CA GLY A 220 -0.65 -8.05 8.51
C GLY A 220 -0.07 -8.81 7.32
N GLY A 221 -0.70 -8.71 6.15
CA GLY A 221 -0.25 -9.45 4.96
C GLY A 221 1.11 -8.96 4.47
N THR A 222 1.97 -9.90 4.05
CA THR A 222 3.31 -9.57 3.53
C THR A 222 3.26 -8.72 2.26
N PRO A 223 2.43 -9.05 1.24
CA PRO A 223 2.27 -8.23 0.03
C PRO A 223 2.03 -6.75 0.31
N GLU A 224 1.06 -6.46 1.17
CA GLU A 224 0.66 -5.12 1.58
C GLU A 224 1.78 -4.41 2.35
N GLY A 225 2.61 -5.17 3.07
CA GLY A 225 3.79 -4.62 3.76
C GLY A 225 4.85 -4.09 2.78
N ILE A 226 5.05 -4.77 1.66
CA ILE A 226 6.00 -4.35 0.62
C ILE A 226 5.47 -3.13 -0.12
N ILE A 227 4.18 -3.14 -0.48
CA ILE A 227 3.49 -1.98 -1.06
C ILE A 227 3.62 -0.77 -0.13
N THR A 228 3.41 -0.98 1.17
CA THR A 228 3.57 0.06 2.20
C THR A 228 5.00 0.60 2.26
N ALA A 229 6.01 -0.27 2.17
CA ALA A 229 7.42 0.15 2.22
C ALA A 229 7.86 0.96 0.99
N CYS A 230 7.15 0.86 -0.14
CA CYS A 230 7.40 1.68 -1.32
C CYS A 230 6.88 3.12 -1.19
N ALA A 231 5.92 3.38 -0.29
CA ALA A 231 5.25 4.68 -0.13
C ALA A 231 6.00 5.62 0.83
#